data_AF-A0A6S7GN02-F1
#
_entry.id   AF-A0A6S7GN02-F1
#
_cell.length_a   1.000
_cell.length_b   1.000
_cell.length_c   1.000
_cell.angle_alpha   90.00
_cell.angle_beta   90.00
_cell.angle_gamma   90.00
#
_symmetry.space_group_name_H-M   'P 1'
#
loop_
_entity.id
_entity.type
_entity.pdbx_description
1 polymer ?
#
loop_
_entity_poly.entity_id
_entity_poly.type
_entity_poly.pdbx_seq_one_letter_code
_entity_poly.pdbx_strand_id
1 'polypeptide(L)'
;MATWRSYSMVKPPVDVEISSSSSEGGSSAPSSPVSDAGSFIIQPKDDLVKKELRDAIRHKRLAKGLDELPELDAKRPKTDELTPEEEEKRRLRRERNKMAAFRCRQRRKQHIVELEQITEQISNSNDDLEREIEDLKQQKQQLEDMLEIHSCKKQRNSDEPCEENKENNGDD
;
A
#
# COMPACT_ATOMS: atom_id res chain seq x y z
N MET A 1 -18.58 -10.39 14.71
CA MET A 1 -17.44 -9.57 15.18
C MET A 1 -16.26 -9.91 14.30
N ALA A 2 -15.87 -9.03 13.38
CA ALA A 2 -14.74 -9.29 12.48
C ALA A 2 -13.43 -9.06 13.26
N THR A 3 -12.66 -10.12 13.46
CA THR A 3 -11.34 -10.07 14.08
C THR A 3 -10.33 -9.58 13.04
N TRP A 4 -9.84 -8.36 13.22
CA TRP A 4 -8.72 -7.84 12.45
C TRP A 4 -7.47 -8.60 12.86
N ARG A 5 -6.94 -9.38 11.92
CA ARG A 5 -5.71 -10.15 12.06
C ARG A 5 -4.57 -9.14 12.27
N SER A 6 -3.88 -9.20 13.41
CA SER A 6 -2.71 -8.35 13.71
C SER A 6 -1.71 -8.45 12.56
N TYR A 7 -1.58 -7.36 11.81
CA TYR A 7 -0.57 -7.26 10.77
C TYR A 7 0.75 -6.97 11.47
N SER A 8 1.56 -8.02 11.65
CA SER A 8 2.96 -7.89 12.07
C SER A 8 3.70 -7.14 10.97
N MET A 9 4.02 -5.86 11.21
CA MET A 9 4.85 -5.03 10.36
C MET A 9 6.31 -5.49 10.48
N VAL A 10 6.64 -6.60 9.85
CA VAL A 10 8.03 -6.89 9.49
C VAL A 10 8.35 -5.97 8.31
N LYS A 11 9.17 -4.92 8.56
CA LYS A 11 9.73 -4.03 7.53
C LYS A 11 10.24 -4.88 6.36
N PRO A 12 9.66 -4.80 5.15
CA PRO A 12 10.31 -5.37 3.98
C PRO A 12 11.60 -4.57 3.71
N PRO A 13 12.70 -5.22 3.30
CA PRO A 13 13.93 -4.50 2.96
C PRO A 13 13.65 -3.59 1.77
N VAL A 14 13.82 -2.28 1.98
CA VAL A 14 13.63 -1.24 0.99
C VAL A 14 14.92 -1.00 0.23
N ASP A 15 15.15 -1.80 -0.81
CA ASP A 15 16.07 -1.42 -1.89
C ASP A 15 15.31 -1.50 -3.22
N VAL A 16 14.48 -0.49 -3.47
CA VAL A 16 14.03 -0.18 -4.83
C VAL A 16 14.68 1.15 -5.19
N GLU A 17 15.95 1.07 -5.56
CA GLU A 17 16.57 2.12 -6.35
C GLU A 17 15.82 2.22 -7.69
N ILE A 18 14.97 3.22 -7.81
CA ILE A 18 14.46 3.64 -9.13
C ILE A 18 15.57 4.47 -9.77
N SER A 19 16.61 3.78 -10.26
CA SER A 19 17.64 4.39 -11.08
C SER A 19 16.98 4.99 -12.33
N SER A 20 17.00 6.32 -12.42
CA SER A 20 16.62 7.05 -13.63
C SER A 20 17.74 6.90 -14.66
N SER A 21 17.71 5.83 -15.45
CA SER A 21 18.59 5.69 -16.62
C SER A 21 17.89 6.26 -17.86
N SER A 22 18.32 7.44 -18.28
CA SER A 22 18.11 7.91 -19.65
C SER A 22 18.92 7.03 -20.58
N SER A 23 18.25 6.23 -21.42
CA SER A 23 18.89 5.53 -22.52
C SER A 23 18.20 5.90 -23.83
N GLU A 24 18.97 6.55 -24.70
CA GLU A 24 18.64 6.75 -26.09
C GLU A 24 19.09 5.53 -26.88
N GLY A 25 18.26 5.07 -27.83
CA GLY A 25 18.69 4.20 -28.92
C GLY A 25 18.21 2.75 -28.87
N GLY A 26 17.69 2.28 -30.00
CA GLY A 26 17.62 0.86 -30.33
C GLY A 26 16.22 0.29 -30.54
N SER A 27 15.56 0.67 -31.64
CA SER A 27 14.46 -0.12 -32.20
C SER A 27 15.02 -1.43 -32.77
N SER A 28 14.97 -2.49 -31.97
CA SER A 28 15.12 -3.86 -32.47
C SER A 28 13.92 -4.66 -32.00
N ALA A 29 12.92 -4.72 -32.86
CA ALA A 29 11.79 -5.61 -32.68
C ALA A 29 12.29 -7.07 -32.70
N PRO A 30 11.83 -7.95 -31.79
CA PRO A 30 12.07 -9.37 -31.93
C PRO A 30 11.29 -9.88 -33.15
N SER A 31 12.02 -10.35 -34.16
CA SER A 31 11.48 -11.11 -35.28
C SER A 31 11.04 -12.49 -34.77
N SER A 32 9.76 -12.60 -34.40
CA SER A 32 9.09 -13.88 -34.17
C SER A 32 8.68 -14.50 -35.51
N PRO A 33 8.71 -15.84 -35.63
CA PRO A 33 8.40 -16.53 -36.87
C PRO A 33 6.92 -16.35 -37.22
N VAL A 34 6.66 -16.06 -38.49
CA VAL A 34 5.32 -16.04 -39.09
C VAL A 34 4.75 -17.46 -39.15
N SER A 35 4.26 -17.95 -38.02
CA SER A 35 3.39 -19.12 -37.97
C SER A 35 1.95 -18.60 -37.96
N ASP A 36 1.30 -18.80 -39.11
CA ASP A 36 -0.13 -18.96 -39.32
C ASP A 36 -1.03 -18.27 -38.29
N ALA A 37 -1.68 -17.18 -38.72
CA ALA A 37 -2.72 -16.49 -37.97
C ALA A 37 -3.96 -17.39 -37.84
N GLY A 38 -3.83 -18.46 -37.05
CA GLY A 38 -4.92 -19.24 -36.54
C GLY A 38 -5.84 -18.31 -35.80
N SER A 39 -7.09 -18.27 -36.27
CA SER A 39 -8.23 -17.69 -35.58
C SER A 39 -8.14 -18.00 -34.09
N PHE A 40 -7.73 -17.00 -33.30
CA PHE A 40 -7.78 -17.09 -31.85
C PHE A 40 -9.26 -17.22 -31.49
N ILE A 41 -9.69 -18.45 -31.20
CA ILE A 41 -11.05 -18.74 -30.78
C ILE A 41 -11.26 -17.99 -29.47
N ILE A 42 -11.87 -16.82 -29.58
CA ILE A 42 -12.37 -16.04 -28.45
C ILE A 42 -13.45 -16.92 -27.81
N GLN A 43 -13.28 -17.22 -26.52
CA GLN A 43 -14.14 -18.15 -25.79
C GLN A 43 -15.62 -17.69 -25.77
N PRO A 44 -16.58 -18.63 -25.64
CA PRO A 44 -18.02 -18.41 -25.82
C PRO A 44 -18.70 -17.42 -24.85
N LYS A 45 -18.00 -16.90 -23.84
CA LYS A 45 -18.57 -15.97 -22.85
C LYS A 45 -18.78 -14.56 -23.42
N ASP A 46 -17.91 -14.11 -24.31
CA ASP A 46 -18.04 -12.78 -24.94
C ASP A 46 -19.22 -12.71 -25.93
N ASP A 47 -19.63 -13.86 -26.47
CA ASP A 47 -20.77 -13.97 -27.36
C ASP A 47 -22.11 -13.90 -26.63
N LEU A 48 -22.16 -14.40 -25.39
CA LEU A 48 -23.36 -14.32 -24.54
C LEU A 48 -23.64 -12.87 -24.14
N VAL A 49 -22.64 -12.14 -23.65
CA VAL A 49 -22.81 -10.73 -23.27
C VAL A 49 -23.21 -9.88 -24.48
N LYS A 50 -22.59 -10.12 -25.65
CA LYS A 50 -22.99 -9.45 -26.89
C LYS A 50 -24.39 -9.82 -27.35
N LYS A 51 -24.84 -11.07 -27.13
CA LYS A 51 -26.19 -11.52 -27.46
C LYS A 51 -27.22 -10.87 -26.54
N GLU A 52 -26.99 -10.92 -25.23
CA GLU A 52 -27.84 -10.27 -24.23
C GLU A 52 -27.97 -8.76 -24.48
N LEU A 53 -26.87 -8.08 -24.79
CA LEU A 53 -26.90 -6.66 -25.13
C LEU A 53 -27.67 -6.39 -26.44
N ARG A 54 -27.48 -7.24 -27.46
CA ARG A 54 -28.24 -7.15 -28.72
C ARG A 54 -29.74 -7.34 -28.49
N ASP A 55 -30.12 -8.32 -27.69
CA ASP A 55 -31.52 -8.61 -27.37
C ASP A 55 -32.14 -7.49 -26.54
N ALA A 56 -31.41 -6.92 -25.58
CA ALA A 56 -31.85 -5.76 -24.82
C ALA A 56 -32.08 -4.52 -25.71
N ILE A 57 -31.19 -4.27 -26.68
CA ILE A 57 -31.34 -3.18 -27.64
C ILE A 57 -32.54 -3.44 -28.55
N ARG A 58 -32.70 -4.66 -29.06
CA ARG A 58 -33.84 -5.08 -29.90
C ARG A 58 -35.16 -4.85 -29.17
N HIS A 59 -35.28 -5.34 -27.94
CA HIS A 59 -36.47 -5.17 -27.11
C HIS A 59 -36.80 -3.69 -26.88
N LYS A 60 -35.78 -2.86 -26.59
CA LYS A 60 -35.96 -1.42 -26.37
C LYS A 60 -36.38 -0.67 -27.64
N ARG A 61 -36.03 -1.14 -28.83
CA ARG A 61 -36.45 -0.54 -30.11
C ARG A 61 -37.88 -0.89 -30.46
N LEU A 62 -38.24 -2.17 -30.34
CA LEU A 62 -39.61 -2.65 -30.57
C LEU A 62 -40.61 -1.96 -29.62
N ALA A 63 -40.24 -1.80 -28.35
CA ALA A 63 -41.06 -1.08 -27.37
C ALA A 63 -41.27 0.41 -27.72
N LYS A 64 -40.40 0.99 -28.55
CA LYS A 64 -40.53 2.36 -29.06
C LYS A 64 -41.21 2.44 -30.44
N GLY A 65 -41.73 1.32 -30.95
CA GLY A 65 -42.35 1.24 -32.27
C GLY A 65 -41.37 1.43 -33.43
N LEU A 66 -40.08 1.23 -33.20
CA LEU A 66 -39.05 1.23 -34.25
C LEU A 66 -38.89 -0.18 -34.80
N ASP A 67 -38.62 -0.28 -36.10
CA ASP A 67 -38.37 -1.55 -36.78
C ASP A 67 -37.20 -2.34 -36.16
N GLU A 68 -37.31 -3.66 -36.31
CA GLU A 68 -36.34 -4.63 -35.80
C GLU A 68 -34.94 -4.35 -36.37
N LEU A 69 -33.93 -4.42 -35.50
CA LEU A 69 -32.56 -4.10 -35.90
C LEU A 69 -32.08 -5.14 -36.94
N PRO A 70 -31.66 -4.74 -38.15
CA PRO A 70 -31.11 -5.67 -39.12
C PRO A 70 -29.88 -6.36 -38.54
N GLU A 71 -29.68 -7.63 -38.90
CA GLU A 71 -28.58 -8.45 -38.42
C GLU A 71 -27.26 -7.96 -39.01
N LEU A 72 -26.64 -6.99 -38.32
CA LEU A 72 -25.32 -6.48 -38.65
C LEU A 72 -24.29 -7.40 -37.99
N ASP A 73 -23.68 -8.27 -38.80
CA ASP A 73 -22.46 -8.95 -38.40
C ASP A 73 -21.45 -7.90 -37.92
N ALA A 74 -20.77 -8.19 -36.81
CA ALA A 74 -19.71 -7.36 -36.27
C ALA A 74 -18.51 -7.35 -37.22
N LYS A 75 -18.66 -6.75 -38.40
CA LYS A 75 -17.56 -6.43 -39.29
C LYS A 75 -16.72 -5.41 -38.54
N ARG A 76 -15.48 -5.78 -38.26
CA ARG A 76 -14.46 -4.81 -37.83
C ARG A 76 -14.57 -3.64 -38.80
N PRO A 77 -14.68 -2.39 -38.32
CA PRO A 77 -14.79 -1.25 -39.21
C PRO A 77 -13.65 -1.37 -40.22
N LYS A 78 -14.00 -1.42 -41.51
CA LYS A 78 -13.02 -1.27 -42.57
C LYS A 78 -12.31 0.05 -42.30
N THR A 79 -11.03 0.10 -42.60
CA THR A 79 -10.24 1.34 -42.62
C THR A 79 -10.74 2.24 -43.75
N ASP A 80 -12.05 2.46 -43.85
CA ASP A 80 -12.62 3.51 -44.64
C ASP A 80 -12.11 4.79 -43.96
N GLU A 81 -11.34 5.55 -44.72
CA GLU A 81 -10.71 6.79 -44.30
C GLU A 81 -11.73 7.62 -43.52
N LEU A 82 -11.48 7.79 -42.21
CA LEU A 82 -12.31 8.67 -41.37
C LEU A 82 -12.39 10.01 -42.10
N THR A 83 -13.57 10.60 -42.19
CA THR A 83 -13.67 11.95 -42.75
C THR A 83 -12.70 12.87 -41.99
N PRO A 84 -12.10 13.87 -42.65
CA PRO A 84 -11.11 14.72 -41.99
C PRO A 84 -11.63 15.35 -40.68
N GLU A 85 -12.94 15.60 -40.61
CA GLU A 85 -13.64 16.06 -39.39
C GLU A 85 -13.69 14.99 -38.29
N GLU A 86 -13.95 13.73 -38.64
CA GLU A 86 -13.95 12.61 -37.68
C GLU A 86 -12.55 12.25 -37.19
N GLU A 87 -11.53 12.40 -38.03
CA GLU A 87 -10.13 12.20 -37.66
C GLU A 87 -9.67 13.24 -36.62
N GLU A 88 -9.99 14.52 -36.83
CA GLU A 88 -9.66 15.58 -35.88
C GLU A 88 -10.34 15.35 -34.51
N LYS A 89 -11.63 14.96 -34.52
CA LYS A 89 -12.36 14.59 -33.30
C LYS A 89 -11.71 13.41 -32.57
N ARG A 90 -11.21 12.42 -33.33
CA ARG A 90 -10.47 11.27 -32.76
C ARG A 90 -9.14 11.71 -32.16
N ARG A 91 -8.41 12.61 -32.82
CA ARG A 91 -7.15 13.19 -32.33
C ARG A 91 -7.36 13.92 -31.00
N LEU A 92 -8.32 14.85 -30.93
CA LEU A 92 -8.69 15.56 -29.70
C LEU A 92 -9.07 14.63 -28.56
N ARG A 93 -9.81 13.54 -28.84
CA ARG A 93 -10.14 12.53 -27.82
C ARG A 93 -8.88 11.81 -27.31
N ARG A 94 -7.97 11.42 -28.20
CA ARG A 94 -6.69 10.79 -27.82
C ARG A 94 -5.82 11.74 -27.00
N GLU A 95 -5.73 13.01 -27.39
CA GLU A 95 -4.98 14.03 -26.65
C GLU A 95 -5.56 14.25 -25.25
N ARG A 96 -6.89 14.38 -25.13
CA ARG A 96 -7.56 14.45 -23.81
C ARG A 96 -7.29 13.20 -22.97
N ASN A 97 -7.40 12.00 -23.56
CA ASN A 97 -7.13 10.75 -22.85
C ASN A 97 -5.67 10.64 -22.42
N LYS A 98 -4.71 11.09 -23.24
CA LYS A 98 -3.28 11.15 -22.91
C LYS A 98 -3.07 12.02 -21.66
N MET A 99 -3.67 13.21 -21.62
CA MET A 99 -3.57 14.11 -20.46
C MET A 99 -4.27 13.53 -19.22
N ALA A 100 -5.43 12.89 -19.39
CA ALA A 100 -6.16 12.24 -18.30
C ALA A 100 -5.36 11.07 -17.70
N ALA A 101 -4.74 10.24 -18.55
CA ALA A 101 -3.90 9.12 -18.12
C ALA A 101 -2.66 9.62 -17.36
N PHE A 102 -2.01 10.68 -17.86
CA PHE A 102 -0.89 11.31 -17.16
C PHE A 102 -1.30 11.81 -15.77
N ARG A 103 -2.41 12.57 -15.66
CA ARG A 103 -2.93 13.06 -14.37
C ARG A 103 -3.33 11.92 -13.43
N CYS A 104 -3.88 10.82 -13.97
CA CYS A 104 -4.23 9.64 -13.18
C CYS A 104 -2.97 9.00 -12.57
N ARG A 105 -1.93 8.78 -13.38
CA ARG A 105 -0.65 8.24 -12.91
C ARG A 105 0.02 9.19 -11.92
N GLN A 106 -0.01 10.49 -12.17
CA GLN A 106 0.56 11.51 -11.29
C GLN A 106 -0.13 11.54 -9.92
N ARG A 107 -1.47 11.56 -9.88
CA ARG A 107 -2.22 11.50 -8.61
C ARG A 107 -1.95 10.22 -7.83
N ARG A 108 -1.86 9.08 -8.53
CA ARG A 108 -1.48 7.81 -7.89
C ARG A 108 -0.08 7.89 -7.28
N LYS A 109 0.89 8.46 -8.00
CA LYS A 109 2.25 8.66 -7.49
C LYS A 109 2.28 9.58 -6.27
N GLN A 110 1.57 10.71 -6.33
CA GLN A 110 1.46 11.65 -5.20
C GLN A 110 0.87 10.97 -3.96
N HIS A 111 -0.22 10.22 -4.12
CA HIS A 111 -0.82 9.49 -3.00
C HIS A 111 0.14 8.46 -2.40
N ILE A 112 0.90 7.74 -3.22
CA ILE A 112 1.92 6.79 -2.72
C ILE A 112 2.99 7.55 -1.89
N VAL A 113 3.50 8.66 -2.43
CA VAL A 113 4.50 9.49 -1.73
C VAL A 113 3.95 10.06 -0.42
N GLU A 114 2.70 10.52 -0.40
CA GLU A 114 2.04 11.00 0.82
C GLU A 114 1.94 9.90 1.88
N LEU A 115 1.54 8.68 1.48
CA LEU A 115 1.47 7.54 2.41
C LEU A 115 2.86 7.13 2.93
N GLU A 116 3.88 7.14 2.08
CA GLU A 116 5.28 6.87 2.47
C GLU A 116 5.76 7.91 3.50
N GLN A 117 5.53 9.21 3.24
CA GLN A 117 5.88 10.28 4.17
C GLN A 117 5.15 10.17 5.52
N ILE A 118 3.85 9.87 5.51
CA ILE A 118 3.08 9.65 6.74
C ILE A 118 3.64 8.45 7.52
N THR A 119 3.98 7.37 6.82
CA THR A 119 4.55 6.17 7.43
C THR A 119 5.89 6.46 8.08
N GLU A 120 6.77 7.20 7.39
CA GLU A 120 8.07 7.62 7.91
C GLU A 120 7.91 8.52 9.15
N GLN A 121 7.02 9.52 9.09
CA GLN A 121 6.76 10.41 10.22
C GLN A 121 6.26 9.64 11.45
N ILE A 122 5.33 8.69 11.27
CA ILE A 122 4.82 7.87 12.36
C ILE A 122 5.92 6.95 12.91
N SER A 123 6.75 6.36 12.05
CA SER A 123 7.88 5.53 12.49
C SER A 123 8.86 6.33 13.32
N ASN A 124 9.26 7.51 12.86
CA ASN A 124 10.21 8.37 13.58
C ASN A 124 9.64 8.81 14.93
N SER A 125 8.37 9.22 14.97
CA SER A 125 7.71 9.60 16.22
C SER A 125 7.61 8.42 17.19
N ASN A 126 7.40 7.20 16.69
CA ASN A 126 7.39 6.01 17.54
C ASN A 126 8.80 5.74 18.10
N ASP A 127 9.84 5.82 17.27
CA ASP A 127 11.24 5.63 17.68
C ASP A 127 11.71 6.70 18.69
N ASP A 128 11.20 7.94 18.60
CA ASP A 128 11.42 8.99 19.58
C ASP A 128 10.75 8.65 20.93
N LEU A 129 9.48 8.26 20.90
CA LEU A 129 8.72 7.91 22.11
C LEU A 129 9.27 6.65 22.79
N GLU A 130 9.69 5.64 22.02
CA GLU A 130 10.32 4.43 22.56
C GLU A 130 11.64 4.75 23.28
N ARG A 131 12.45 5.67 22.74
CA ARG A 131 13.66 6.16 23.40
C ARG A 131 13.36 6.91 24.70
N GLU A 132 12.34 7.77 24.70
CA GLU A 132 11.91 8.48 25.92
C GLU A 132 11.43 7.50 27.00
N ILE A 133 10.67 6.47 26.62
CA ILE A 133 10.24 5.41 27.53
C ILE A 133 11.45 4.68 28.11
N GLU A 134 12.46 4.36 27.29
CA GLU A 134 13.66 3.68 27.75
C GLU A 134 14.47 4.53 28.74
N ASP A 135 14.70 5.82 28.43
CA ASP A 135 15.38 6.75 29.33
C ASP A 135 14.65 6.90 30.66
N LEU A 136 13.32 7.09 30.63
CA LEU A 136 12.50 7.18 31.85
C LEU A 136 12.55 5.89 32.67
N LYS A 137 12.57 4.71 32.03
CA LYS A 137 12.75 3.42 32.73
C LYS A 137 14.11 3.31 33.39
N GLN A 138 15.18 3.75 32.72
CA GLN A 138 16.52 3.76 33.29
C GLN A 138 16.60 4.70 34.50
N GLN A 139 16.04 5.91 34.40
CA GLN A 139 15.99 6.87 35.50
C GLN A 139 15.18 6.32 36.69
N LYS A 140 14.02 5.70 36.41
CA LYS A 140 13.21 5.03 37.43
C LYS A 140 14.01 3.95 38.15
N GLN A 141 14.68 3.07 37.41
CA GLN A 141 15.49 1.99 37.99
C GLN A 141 16.63 2.55 38.87
N GLN A 142 17.34 3.58 38.40
CA GLN A 142 18.41 4.21 39.18
C GLN A 142 17.88 4.79 40.51
N LEU A 143 16.71 5.42 40.49
CA LEU A 143 16.06 5.95 41.70
C LEU A 143 15.60 4.82 42.64
N GLU A 144 15.05 3.74 42.10
CA GLU A 144 14.67 2.56 42.88
C GLU A 144 15.90 1.92 43.54
N ASP A 145 17.00 1.72 42.81
CA ASP A 145 18.26 1.19 43.34
C ASP A 145 18.82 2.08 44.47
N MET A 146 18.80 3.41 44.28
CA MET A 146 19.24 4.37 45.32
C MET A 146 18.39 4.27 46.60
N LEU A 147 17.08 4.09 46.46
CA LEU A 147 16.16 3.91 47.59
C LEU A 147 16.38 2.57 48.30
N GLU A 148 16.61 1.49 47.56
CA GLU A 148 16.92 0.17 48.12
C GLU A 148 18.21 0.19 48.94
N ILE A 149 19.26 0.85 48.44
CA ILE A 149 20.51 1.02 49.19
C ILE A 149 20.27 1.78 50.51
N HIS A 150 19.44 2.83 50.49
CA HIS A 150 19.15 3.63 51.68
C HIS A 150 18.27 2.86 52.69
N SER A 151 17.27 2.10 52.22
CA SER A 151 16.39 1.30 53.09
C SER A 151 17.19 0.21 53.82
N CYS A 152 18.15 -0.43 53.13
CA CYS A 152 19.08 -1.39 53.72
C CYS A 152 19.96 -0.76 54.82
N LYS A 153 20.47 0.47 54.61
CA LYS A 153 21.27 1.19 55.63
C LYS A 153 20.45 1.58 56.87
N LYS A 154 19.17 1.92 56.70
CA LYS A 154 18.26 2.19 57.82
C LYS A 154 18.04 0.96 58.70
N GLN A 155 17.93 -0.23 58.10
CA GLN A 155 17.81 -1.49 58.84
C GLN A 155 19.10 -1.85 59.60
N ARG A 156 20.27 -1.60 59.03
CA ARG A 156 21.56 -1.88 59.70
C ARG A 156 21.86 -0.95 60.87
N ASN A 157 21.35 0.28 60.87
CA ASN A 157 21.52 1.23 61.99
C ASN A 157 20.53 1.01 63.14
N SER A 158 19.50 0.17 62.97
CA SER A 158 18.60 -0.25 64.05
C SER A 158 19.12 -1.46 64.84
N ASP A 159 20.22 -2.08 64.40
CA ASP A 159 20.86 -3.22 65.05
C ASP A 159 22.16 -2.80 65.78
N GLU A 160 22.11 -1.73 66.59
CA GLU A 160 23.19 -1.39 67.53
C GLU A 160 22.92 -2.12 68.87
N PRO A 161 23.70 -3.16 69.26
CA PRO A 161 23.46 -3.89 70.48
C PRO A 161 23.92 -3.06 71.69
N CYS A 162 23.02 -2.78 72.63
CA CYS A 162 23.38 -2.25 73.94
C CYS A 162 24.36 -3.21 74.63
N GLU A 163 25.56 -2.71 74.93
CA GLU A 163 26.56 -3.36 75.78
C GLU A 163 25.93 -3.81 77.12
N GLU A 164 26.00 -5.12 77.36
CA GLU A 164 25.56 -5.79 78.57
C GLU A 164 26.60 -5.53 79.68
N ASN A 165 26.36 -4.53 80.52
CA ASN A 165 27.10 -4.37 81.78
C ASN A 165 26.75 -5.55 82.71
N LYS A 166 27.61 -6.57 82.73
CA LYS A 166 27.61 -7.59 83.78
C LYS A 166 28.29 -7.02 85.03
N GLU A 167 27.48 -6.55 85.97
CA GLU A 167 27.90 -6.29 87.35
C GLU A 167 28.46 -7.59 87.95
N ASN A 168 29.75 -7.56 88.28
CA ASN A 168 30.40 -8.55 89.12
C ASN A 168 29.81 -8.47 90.53
N ASN A 169 29.01 -9.46 90.92
CA ASN A 169 28.81 -9.78 92.33
C ASN A 169 29.74 -10.95 92.66
N GLY A 170 30.78 -10.65 93.45
CA GLY A 170 31.69 -11.63 94.01
C GLY A 170 31.02 -12.39 95.17
N ASP A 171 31.34 -13.68 95.22
CA ASP A 171 31.21 -14.52 96.41
C ASP A 171 32.41 -14.29 97.35
N ASP A 172 32.13 -14.49 98.64
CA ASP A 172 32.95 -14.42 99.88
C ASP A 172 33.05 -13.08 100.64
#